data_AF-A0A2K4KKC1-F1
#
_entry.id   AF-A0A2K4KKC1-F1
#
_cell.length_a   1.000
_cell.length_b   1.000
_cell.length_c   1.000
_cell.angle_alpha   90.00
_cell.angle_beta   90.00
_cell.angle_gamma   90.00
#
_symmetry.space_group_name_H-M   'P 1'
#
loop_
_entity.id
_entity.type
_entity.pdbx_description
1 polymer ?
#
loop_
_entity_poly.entity_id
_entity_poly.type
_entity_poly.pdbx_seq_one_letter_code
_entity_poly.pdbx_strand_id
1 'polypeptide(L)' 'MATKAQFDDAAKRLLGEEKYSNLLNSGFTRPDFCREIAQDEFVANLFETPTKQVDLETIRYVADRLWKGDGCTGLTE' A
#
# COMPACT_ATOMS: atom_id res chain seq x y z
N MET A 1 -3.66 14.70 3.66
CA MET A 1 -4.44 13.46 3.75
C MET A 1 -4.31 12.75 2.42
N ALA A 2 -3.98 11.46 2.42
CA ALA A 2 -4.01 10.68 1.20
C ALA A 2 -5.46 10.22 0.93
N THR A 3 -5.89 10.18 -0.32
CA THR A 3 -7.20 9.65 -0.74
C THR A 3 -7.11 8.14 -1.03
N LYS A 4 -8.26 7.48 -1.13
CA LYS A 4 -8.33 6.05 -1.53
C LYS A 4 -7.65 5.82 -2.89
N ALA A 5 -7.87 6.72 -3.85
CA ALA A 5 -7.25 6.66 -5.17
C ALA A 5 -5.71 6.79 -5.09
N GLN A 6 -5.20 7.70 -4.25
CA GLN A 6 -3.76 7.85 -4.05
C GLN A 6 -3.11 6.61 -3.44
N PHE A 7 -3.81 5.90 -2.55
CA PHE A 7 -3.36 4.61 -2.04
C PHE A 7 -3.33 3.55 -3.15
N ASP A 8 -4.41 3.43 -3.91
CA ASP A 8 -4.55 2.42 -4.95
C ASP A 8 -3.50 2.62 -6.08
N ASP A 9 -3.23 3.88 -6.47
CA ASP A 9 -2.14 4.23 -7.40
C ASP A 9 -0.75 3.93 -6.82
N ALA A 10 -0.51 4.23 -5.54
CA ALA A 10 0.77 3.92 -4.88
C ALA A 10 1.00 2.40 -4.79
N ALA A 11 -0.02 1.64 -4.39
CA ALA A 11 0.02 0.18 -4.35
C ALA A 11 0.25 -0.42 -5.74
N LYS A 12 -0.41 0.10 -6.77
CA LYS A 12 -0.20 -0.32 -8.17
C LYS A 12 1.24 -0.06 -8.63
N ARG A 13 1.83 1.09 -8.29
CA ARG A 13 3.23 1.41 -8.64
C ARG A 13 4.25 0.52 -7.92
N LEU A 14 4.01 0.21 -6.64
CA LEU A 14 4.93 -0.59 -5.82
C LEU A 14 4.90 -2.07 -6.14
N LEU A 15 3.72 -2.63 -6.44
CA LEU A 15 3.53 -4.06 -6.74
C LEU A 15 3.63 -4.37 -8.25
N GLY A 16 3.50 -3.36 -9.10
CA GLY A 16 3.33 -3.53 -10.54
C GLY A 16 1.87 -3.82 -10.92
N GLU A 17 1.48 -3.43 -12.14
CA GLU A 17 0.10 -3.50 -12.62
C GLU A 17 -0.46 -4.93 -12.64
N GLU A 18 0.34 -5.91 -13.04
CA GLU A 18 -0.09 -7.32 -13.11
C GLU A 18 -0.37 -7.90 -11.72
N LYS A 19 0.59 -7.78 -10.78
CA LYS A 19 0.43 -8.27 -9.41
C LYS A 19 -0.71 -7.55 -8.69
N TYR A 20 -0.79 -6.23 -8.83
CA TYR A 20 -1.87 -5.43 -8.24
C TYR A 20 -3.26 -5.88 -8.75
N SER A 21 -3.42 -6.05 -10.06
CA SER A 21 -4.69 -6.47 -10.65
C SER A 21 -5.09 -7.88 -10.20
N ASN A 22 -4.13 -8.80 -10.12
CA ASN A 22 -4.36 -10.17 -9.65
C ASN A 22 -4.81 -10.21 -8.18
N LEU A 23 -4.16 -9.42 -7.32
CA LEU A 23 -4.52 -9.33 -5.89
C LEU A 23 -5.89 -8.67 -5.71
N LEU A 24 -6.17 -7.60 -6.46
CA LEU A 24 -7.47 -6.92 -6.44
C LEU A 24 -8.60 -7.87 -6.86
N ASN A 25 -8.40 -8.61 -7.95
CA ASN A 25 -9.36 -9.62 -8.43
C ASN A 25 -9.53 -10.80 -7.45
N SER A 26 -8.53 -11.05 -6.61
CA SER A 26 -8.59 -12.06 -5.54
C SER A 26 -9.32 -11.57 -4.29
N GLY A 27 -9.82 -10.33 -4.30
CA GLY A 27 -10.59 -9.75 -3.20
C GLY A 27 -9.74 -9.13 -2.10
N PHE A 28 -8.46 -8.80 -2.36
CA PHE A 28 -7.61 -8.16 -1.36
C PHE A 28 -8.19 -6.83 -0.91
N THR A 29 -8.26 -6.64 0.40
CA THR A 29 -8.60 -5.34 0.99
C THR A 29 -7.35 -4.47 1.12
N ARG A 30 -7.52 -3.16 1.32
CA ARG A 30 -6.37 -2.24 1.50
C ARG A 30 -5.43 -2.65 2.65
N PRO A 31 -5.91 -3.14 3.80
CA PRO A 31 -5.05 -3.76 4.81
C PRO A 31 -4.23 -4.95 4.31
N ASP A 32 -4.79 -5.79 3.44
CA ASP A 32 -4.07 -6.92 2.85
C ASP A 32 -2.98 -6.46 1.89
N PHE A 33 -3.26 -5.42 1.10
CA PHE A 33 -2.23 -4.74 0.28
C PHE A 33 -1.11 -4.16 1.13
N CYS A 34 -1.42 -3.53 2.27
CA CYS A 34 -0.38 -3.05 3.19
C CYS A 34 0.50 -4.20 3.71
N ARG A 35 -0.08 -5.36 4.03
CA ARG A 35 0.69 -6.53 4.47
C ARG A 35 1.57 -7.08 3.34
N GLU A 36 1.02 -7.21 2.15
CA GLU A 36 1.74 -7.72 0.98
C GLU A 36 2.94 -6.80 0.63
N ILE A 37 2.71 -5.48 0.59
CA ILE A 37 3.77 -4.49 0.34
C ILE A 37 4.84 -4.53 1.43
N ALA A 38 4.44 -4.63 2.70
CA ALA A 38 5.39 -4.75 3.82
C ALA A 38 6.20 -6.05 3.75
N GLN A 39 5.60 -7.16 3.32
CA GLN A 39 6.29 -8.42 3.10
C GLN A 39 7.27 -8.31 1.92
N ASP A 40 6.84 -7.78 0.78
CA ASP A 40 7.71 -7.57 -0.39
C ASP A 40 8.85 -6.58 -0.11
N GLU A 41 8.61 -5.52 0.68
CA GLU A 41 9.66 -4.58 1.13
C GLU A 41 10.73 -5.33 1.90
N PHE A 42 10.31 -6.23 2.78
CA PHE A 42 11.18 -7.01 3.65
C PHE A 42 12.07 -8.00 2.89
N VAL A 43 11.61 -8.53 1.75
CA VAL A 43 12.42 -9.37 0.83
C VAL A 43 13.08 -8.60 -0.32
N ALA A 44 13.09 -7.26 -0.28
CA ALA A 44 13.67 -6.38 -1.30
C ALA A 44 13.07 -6.58 -2.73
N ASN A 45 11.83 -7.04 -2.81
CA ASN A 45 11.14 -7.35 -4.07
C ASN A 45 10.27 -6.19 -4.61
N LEU A 46 10.27 -5.03 -3.95
CA LEU A 46 9.53 -3.85 -4.40
C LEU A 46 10.24 -3.14 -5.55
N PHE A 47 9.49 -2.79 -6.59
CA PHE A 47 9.99 -2.03 -7.75
C PHE A 47 10.71 -0.74 -7.33
N GLU A 48 11.83 -0.44 -8.00
CA GLU A 48 12.51 0.84 -7.85
C GLU A 48 11.81 1.92 -8.68
N THR A 49 11.20 2.88 -7.98
CA THR A 49 10.58 4.06 -8.59
C THR A 49 11.22 5.33 -8.02
N PRO A 50 11.23 6.46 -8.77
CA PRO A 50 11.74 7.74 -8.26
C PRO A 50 11.00 8.24 -7.02
N THR A 51 9.78 7.77 -6.78
CA THR A 51 8.93 8.14 -5.64
C THR A 51 8.92 7.10 -4.52
N LYS A 52 9.71 6.02 -4.62
CA LYS A 52 9.68 4.86 -3.71
C LYS A 52 9.70 5.25 -2.24
N GLN A 53 10.56 6.19 -1.86
CA GLN A 53 10.67 6.61 -0.47
C GLN A 53 9.41 7.34 0.04
N VAL A 54 8.83 8.22 -0.78
CA VAL A 54 7.57 8.93 -0.48
C VAL A 54 6.39 7.95 -0.44
N ASP A 55 6.37 6.98 -1.35
CA ASP A 55 5.36 5.92 -1.39
C ASP A 55 5.43 5.05 -0.12
N LEU A 56 6.64 4.66 0.30
CA LEU A 56 6.87 3.90 1.54
C LEU A 56 6.47 4.68 2.81
N GLU A 57 6.77 5.97 2.88
CA GLU A 57 6.35 6.83 4.00
C GLU A 57 4.82 6.91 4.11
N THR A 58 4.14 6.98 2.96
CA THR A 58 2.67 6.99 2.91
C THR A 58 2.09 5.66 3.39
N ILE A 59 2.64 4.53 2.94
CA ILE A 59 2.23 3.19 3.38
C ILE A 59 2.45 3.02 4.89
N ARG A 60 3.61 3.43 5.41
CA ARG A 60 3.95 3.34 6.85
C ARG A 60 3.00 4.16 7.71
N TYR A 61 2.64 5.36 7.28
CA TYR A 61 1.68 6.21 7.98
C TYR A 61 0.29 5.56 8.09
N VAL A 62 -0.20 4.95 7.00
CA VAL A 62 -1.49 4.25 6.99
C VAL A 62 -1.42 2.98 7.86
N ALA A 63 -0.32 2.23 7.78
CA ALA A 63 -0.12 1.01 8.56
C ALA A 63 -0.06 1.28 10.07
N ASP A 64 0.64 2.32 10.52
CA ASP A 64 0.72 2.69 11.94
C ASP A 64 -0.68 3.02 12.50
N ARG A 65 -1.51 3.72 11.73
CA ARG A 65 -2.90 4.04 12.13
C ARG A 65 -3.83 2.82 12.12
N LEU A 66 -3.63 1.88 11.20
CA LEU A 66 -4.38 0.62 11.16
C LEU A 66 -4.02 -0.33 12.30
N TRP A 67 -2.74 -0.40 12.68
CA TRP A 67 -2.25 -1.40 13.65
C TRP A 67 -2.11 -0.88 15.08
N LYS A 68 -1.87 0.42 15.27
CA LYS A 68 -1.76 1.04 16.61
C LYS A 68 -2.86 2.06 16.92
N GLY A 69 -3.58 2.54 15.90
CA GLY A 69 -4.72 3.45 16.05
C GLY A 69 -6.06 2.72 16.04
N ASP A 70 -7.17 3.44 15.81
CA ASP A 70 -8.55 2.94 15.90
C ASP A 70 -8.96 1.93 14.80
N GLY A 71 -8.01 1.27 14.13
CA GLY A 71 -8.28 0.40 12.98
C GLY A 71 -8.80 1.14 11.75
N CYS A 72 -8.68 2.47 11.75
CA CYS A 72 -9.15 3.35 10.70
C CYS A 72 -7.99 3.77 9.80
N THR A 73 -8.13 3.64 8.49
CA THR A 73 -7.08 4.03 7.53
C THR A 73 -6.78 5.53 7.57
N GLY A 74 -7.73 6.35 8.05
CA GLY A 74 -7.59 7.81 8.11
C GLY A 74 -7.54 8.49 6.74
N LEU A 75 -7.88 7.76 5.68
CA LEU A 75 -8.01 8.25 4.31
C LEU A 75 -9.42 8.85 4.16
N THR A 76 -9.50 10.12 3.79
CA THR A 76 -10.76 10.73 3.35
C THR A 76 -11.11 10.23 1.95
N GLU A 77 -12.41 10.19 1.63
CA GLU A 77 -12.90 9.70 0.33
C GLU A 77 -12.27 10.42 -0.87
#